data_AF-A0A6J4U8I1-F1
#
_entry.id   AF-A0A6J4U8I1-F1
#
_cell.length_a   1.000
_cell.length_b   1.000
_cell.length_c   1.000
_cell.angle_alpha   90.00
_cell.angle_beta   90.00
_cell.angle_gamma   90.00
#
_symmetry.space_group_name_H-M   'P 1'
#
loop_
_entity.id
_entity.type
_entity.pdbx_description
1 polymer ?
#
loop_
_entity_poly.entity_id
_entity_poly.type
_entity_poly.pdbx_seq_one_letter_code
_entity_poly.pdbx_strand_id
1 'polypeptide(L)'
;MHLPPNLYIVGTVNMDETTHAFSPKVLDRAFTIELTSVDFREYPPQPANGAAAPDESGQQAMLAAFTRHGRFARIEKGDVAAAVDAHPEIRDDLQSLNELLKRNRFHFGYRIFDEIAQYLHNNDQNGMMTFPEAFDAAVFMKVLPKFTGSRSRLRAPLLSLLAWAIDPIAPDPEGVTTRFEASLSAAGIAPTVLVDGPRYPTVARRALQMLETLETDGFVSFG
;
A
#
# COMPACT_ATOMS: atom_id res chain seq x y z
N MET A 1 -13.06 26.30 -10.84
CA MET A 1 -12.95 26.42 -9.36
C MET A 1 -11.62 25.80 -8.98
N HIS A 2 -10.72 26.55 -8.35
CA HIS A 2 -9.42 26.03 -7.89
C HIS A 2 -9.49 25.84 -6.38
N LEU A 3 -9.18 24.62 -5.91
CA LEU A 3 -9.05 24.35 -4.48
C LEU A 3 -7.75 24.96 -3.96
N PRO A 4 -7.73 25.51 -2.74
CA PRO A 4 -6.52 26.12 -2.21
C PRO A 4 -5.49 25.03 -1.86
N PRO A 5 -4.18 25.29 -2.04
CA PRO A 5 -3.13 24.27 -1.95
C PRO A 5 -2.81 23.83 -0.51
N ASN A 6 -3.44 24.44 0.50
CA ASN A 6 -3.38 24.06 1.91
C ASN A 6 -4.60 23.23 2.37
N LEU A 7 -5.50 22.85 1.47
CA LEU A 7 -6.64 21.99 1.78
C LEU A 7 -6.23 20.51 1.77
N TYR A 8 -6.44 19.83 2.90
CA TYR A 8 -6.32 18.39 3.03
C TYR A 8 -7.72 17.78 3.12
N ILE A 9 -7.93 16.67 2.41
CA ILE A 9 -9.20 15.93 2.45
C ILE A 9 -8.90 14.56 3.04
N VAL A 10 -9.52 14.27 4.18
CA VAL A 10 -9.47 12.97 4.84
C VAL A 10 -10.90 12.48 4.98
N GLY A 11 -11.15 11.24 4.58
CA GLY A 11 -12.45 10.61 4.68
C GLY A 11 -12.30 9.19 5.19
N THR A 12 -13.26 8.76 6.01
CA THR A 12 -13.39 7.39 6.48
C THR A 12 -14.58 6.75 5.79
N VAL A 13 -14.49 5.45 5.51
CA VAL A 13 -15.59 4.68 4.92
C VAL A 13 -15.73 3.36 5.63
N ASN A 14 -16.97 2.97 5.90
CA ASN A 14 -17.28 1.62 6.35
C ASN A 14 -17.53 0.75 5.11
N MET A 15 -16.71 -0.28 4.91
CA MET A 15 -16.82 -1.15 3.73
C MET A 15 -18.05 -2.07 3.81
N ASP A 16 -18.46 -2.49 5.01
CA ASP A 16 -19.57 -3.43 5.26
C ASP A 16 -20.94 -2.91 4.79
N GLU A 17 -21.12 -1.59 4.78
CA GLU A 17 -22.40 -0.94 4.43
C GLU A 17 -22.44 -0.43 2.98
N THR A 18 -21.30 -0.42 2.28
CA THR A 18 -21.23 0.17 0.94
C THR A 18 -21.56 -0.84 -0.14
N THR A 19 -22.73 -0.70 -0.76
CA THR A 19 -23.15 -1.51 -1.93
C THR A 19 -22.37 -1.16 -3.20
N HIS A 20 -21.65 -0.03 -3.22
CA HIS A 20 -20.85 0.43 -4.34
C HIS A 20 -19.40 0.69 -3.92
N ALA A 21 -18.46 0.00 -4.57
CA ALA A 21 -17.04 0.29 -4.44
C ALA A 21 -16.71 1.73 -4.85
N PHE A 22 -15.68 2.32 -4.24
CA PHE A 22 -15.18 3.63 -4.66
C PHE A 22 -14.82 3.64 -6.14
N SER A 23 -15.10 4.76 -6.79
CA SER A 23 -14.67 4.96 -8.17
C SER A 23 -13.15 4.81 -8.27
N PRO A 24 -12.63 4.06 -9.27
CA PRO A 24 -11.20 3.99 -9.54
C PRO A 24 -10.53 5.37 -9.68
N LYS A 25 -11.28 6.39 -10.13
CA LYS A 25 -10.78 7.77 -10.26
C LYS A 25 -10.51 8.46 -8.92
N VAL A 26 -11.22 8.05 -7.86
CA VAL A 26 -11.02 8.54 -6.49
C VAL A 26 -9.84 7.82 -5.86
N LEU A 27 -9.82 6.48 -5.95
CA LEU A 27 -8.70 5.67 -5.44
C LEU A 27 -7.37 6.02 -6.10
N ASP A 28 -7.37 6.36 -7.40
CA ASP A 28 -6.17 6.82 -8.09
C ASP A 28 -5.61 8.14 -7.51
N ARG A 29 -6.45 8.95 -6.84
CA ARG A 29 -6.07 10.25 -6.26
C ARG A 29 -5.87 10.23 -4.75
N ALA A 30 -6.13 9.10 -4.09
CA ALA A 30 -6.02 8.97 -2.63
C ALA A 30 -4.87 8.02 -2.26
N PHE A 31 -4.37 8.16 -1.03
CA PHE A 31 -3.76 7.05 -0.32
C PHE A 31 -4.85 6.43 0.56
N THR A 32 -4.94 5.11 0.60
CA THR A 32 -5.94 4.39 1.39
C THR A 32 -5.27 3.77 2.61
N ILE A 33 -5.84 4.01 3.78
CA ILE A 33 -5.43 3.39 5.04
C ILE A 33 -6.53 2.41 5.45
N GLU A 34 -6.17 1.15 5.64
CA GLU A 34 -7.08 0.10 6.10
C GLU A 34 -6.89 -0.11 7.61
N LEU A 35 -7.99 -0.18 8.36
CA LEU A 35 -7.97 -0.37 9.81
C LEU A 35 -8.55 -1.76 10.14
N THR A 36 -7.75 -2.81 9.94
CA THR A 36 -8.21 -4.21 10.11
C THR A 36 -7.65 -4.93 11.34
N SER A 37 -6.54 -4.47 11.90
CA SER A 37 -5.93 -5.12 13.05
C SER A 37 -6.70 -4.78 14.32
N VAL A 38 -7.51 -5.73 14.79
CA VAL A 38 -8.15 -5.68 16.11
C VAL A 38 -7.44 -6.67 17.03
N ASP A 39 -6.71 -6.16 18.02
CA ASP A 39 -6.21 -6.99 19.12
C ASP A 39 -7.13 -6.83 20.33
N PHE A 40 -7.95 -7.85 20.59
CA PHE A 40 -8.86 -7.84 21.74
C PHE A 40 -8.12 -7.78 23.09
N ARG A 41 -6.83 -8.10 23.14
CA ARG A 41 -6.01 -7.98 24.35
C ARG A 41 -5.69 -6.52 24.69
N GLU A 42 -5.70 -5.65 23.68
CA GLU A 42 -5.50 -4.20 23.82
C GLU A 42 -6.83 -3.44 23.91
N TYR A 43 -7.97 -4.15 23.81
CA TYR A 43 -9.28 -3.52 23.90
C TYR A 43 -9.48 -2.90 25.29
N PRO A 44 -9.61 -1.57 25.40
CA PRO A 44 -9.79 -0.94 26.69
C PRO A 44 -11.28 -1.10 27.09
N PRO A 45 -11.62 -1.88 28.15
CA PRO A 45 -13.02 -2.15 28.54
C PRO A 45 -13.72 -0.92 29.15
N GLN A 46 -12.96 0.13 29.42
CA GLN A 46 -13.43 1.49 29.71
C GLN A 46 -12.74 2.40 28.70
N PRO A 47 -13.34 3.54 28.30
CA PRO A 47 -12.62 4.51 27.47
C PRO A 47 -11.26 4.76 28.12
N ALA A 48 -10.19 4.44 27.39
CA ALA A 48 -8.85 4.70 27.88
C ALA A 48 -8.84 6.16 28.33
N ASN A 49 -8.27 6.44 29.51
CA ASN A 49 -7.79 7.80 29.78
C ASN A 49 -6.88 8.09 28.60
N GLY A 50 -7.36 8.89 27.63
CA GLY A 50 -6.73 8.98 26.31
C GLY A 50 -5.25 9.23 26.51
N ALA A 51 -4.41 8.63 25.66
CA ALA A 51 -2.98 8.96 25.63
C ALA A 51 -2.86 10.47 25.83
N ALA A 52 -2.11 10.89 26.86
CA ALA A 52 -2.06 12.29 27.24
C ALA A 52 -1.83 13.09 25.96
N ALA A 53 -2.76 14.00 25.65
CA ALA A 53 -2.65 14.80 24.45
C ALA A 53 -1.23 15.39 24.43
N PRO A 54 -0.55 15.40 23.26
CA PRO A 54 0.78 15.98 23.21
C PRO A 54 0.74 17.37 23.83
N ASP A 55 1.80 17.73 24.55
CA ASP A 55 1.93 19.09 25.07
C ASP A 55 1.97 20.10 23.89
N GLU A 56 1.93 21.40 24.20
CA GLU A 56 1.89 22.44 23.16
C GLU A 56 3.06 22.31 22.17
N SER A 57 4.24 21.92 22.67
CA SER A 57 5.43 21.67 21.86
C SER A 57 5.23 20.50 20.89
N GLY A 58 4.71 19.37 21.38
CA GLY A 58 4.40 18.19 20.58
C GLY A 58 3.32 18.47 19.54
N GLN A 59 2.28 19.22 19.89
CA GLN A 59 1.24 19.64 18.94
C GLN A 59 1.82 20.53 17.83
N GLN A 60 2.68 21.48 18.19
CA GLN A 60 3.34 22.36 17.23
C GLN A 60 4.29 21.60 16.30
N ALA A 61 5.05 20.63 16.83
CA ALA A 61 5.92 19.76 16.05
C ALA A 61 5.12 18.89 15.07
N MET A 62 4.02 18.30 15.52
CA MET A 62 3.12 17.50 14.68
C MET A 62 2.48 18.36 13.58
N LEU A 63 2.01 19.57 13.92
CA LEU A 63 1.47 20.50 12.93
C LEU A 63 2.52 20.93 11.92
N ALA A 64 3.75 21.21 12.36
CA ALA A 64 4.85 21.54 11.46
C ALA A 64 5.17 20.38 10.51
N ALA A 65 5.28 19.15 11.02
CA ALA A 65 5.49 17.96 10.19
C ALA A 65 4.34 17.75 9.17
N PHE A 66 3.10 17.81 9.66
CA PHE A 66 1.90 17.65 8.82
C PHE A 66 1.80 18.71 7.72
N THR A 67 2.15 19.95 8.03
CA THR A 67 2.16 21.07 7.08
C THR A 67 3.48 21.22 6.34
N ARG A 68 4.37 20.22 6.39
CA ARG A 68 5.66 20.22 5.68
C ARG A 68 6.48 21.48 5.96
N HIS A 69 6.47 21.91 7.22
CA HIS A 69 7.05 23.16 7.73
C HIS A 69 6.54 24.41 6.99
N GLY A 70 5.23 24.47 6.74
CA GLY A 70 4.57 25.59 6.05
C GLY A 70 4.56 25.49 4.53
N ARG A 71 5.04 24.39 3.93
CA ARG A 71 4.91 24.13 2.48
C ARG A 71 3.52 23.57 2.15
N PHE A 72 3.07 23.79 0.91
CA PHE A 72 1.80 23.24 0.45
C PHE A 72 1.84 21.72 0.25
N ALA A 73 0.69 21.06 0.39
CA ALA A 73 0.51 19.63 0.08
C ALA A 73 0.36 19.40 -1.42
N ARG A 74 1.43 19.71 -2.15
CA ARG A 74 1.58 19.40 -3.56
C ARG A 74 2.81 18.54 -3.77
N ILE A 75 2.75 17.73 -4.81
CA ILE A 75 3.92 17.02 -5.32
C ILE A 75 4.89 18.07 -5.88
N GLU A 76 6.11 18.10 -5.39
CA GLU A 76 7.18 18.94 -5.92
C GLU A 76 8.23 18.07 -6.61
N LYS A 77 8.57 18.39 -7.87
CA LYS A 77 9.54 17.60 -8.63
C LYS A 77 10.94 17.60 -8.01
N GLY A 78 11.29 18.64 -7.24
CA GLY A 78 12.52 18.69 -6.46
C GLY A 78 12.54 17.62 -5.37
N ASP A 79 11.44 17.45 -4.64
CA ASP A 79 11.34 16.41 -3.61
C ASP A 79 11.35 15.00 -4.21
N VAL A 80 10.65 14.82 -5.35
CA VAL A 80 10.66 13.56 -6.10
C VAL A 80 12.08 13.21 -6.55
N ALA A 81 12.83 14.18 -7.10
CA ALA A 81 14.21 13.98 -7.49
C ALA A 81 15.08 13.62 -6.29
N ALA A 82 14.96 14.36 -5.18
CA ALA A 82 15.71 14.10 -3.96
C ALA A 82 15.44 12.70 -3.37
N ALA A 83 14.19 12.23 -3.41
CA ALA A 83 13.85 10.87 -2.97
C ALA A 83 14.52 9.81 -3.84
N VAL A 84 14.50 9.98 -5.17
CA VAL A 84 15.10 9.02 -6.11
C VAL A 84 16.62 9.05 -6.07
N ASP A 85 17.22 10.21 -5.81
CA ASP A 85 18.67 10.33 -5.62
C ASP A 85 19.12 9.67 -4.32
N ALA A 86 18.31 9.79 -3.25
CA ALA A 86 18.56 9.14 -1.97
C ALA A 86 18.35 7.62 -2.02
N HIS A 87 17.33 7.16 -2.75
CA HIS A 87 16.95 5.75 -2.88
C HIS A 87 16.69 5.40 -4.37
N PRO A 88 17.73 5.06 -5.13
CA PRO A 88 17.60 4.67 -6.54
C PRO A 88 16.64 3.48 -6.75
N GLU A 89 16.50 2.62 -5.74
CA GLU A 89 15.61 1.46 -5.70
C GLU A 89 14.15 1.83 -6.02
N ILE A 90 13.70 3.06 -5.69
CA ILE A 90 12.36 3.54 -6.06
C ILE A 90 12.09 3.34 -7.55
N ARG A 91 13.09 3.66 -8.39
CA ARG A 91 12.96 3.56 -9.84
C ARG A 91 12.92 2.12 -10.29
N ASP A 92 13.87 1.32 -9.82
CA ASP A 92 14.05 -0.05 -10.28
C ASP A 92 12.88 -0.93 -9.83
N ASP A 93 12.48 -0.83 -8.56
CA ASP A 93 11.43 -1.66 -7.98
C ASP A 93 10.06 -1.28 -8.56
N LEU A 94 9.74 0.02 -8.70
CA LEU A 94 8.48 0.43 -9.35
C LEU A 94 8.45 0.08 -10.84
N GLN A 95 9.58 0.17 -11.55
CA GLN A 95 9.63 -0.19 -12.97
C GLN A 95 9.44 -1.70 -13.16
N SER A 96 10.09 -2.51 -12.32
CA SER A 96 9.91 -3.97 -12.26
C SER A 96 8.45 -4.34 -12.03
N LEU A 97 7.81 -3.75 -11.01
CA LEU A 97 6.38 -3.94 -10.74
C LEU A 97 5.52 -3.54 -11.93
N ASN A 98 5.80 -2.38 -12.53
CA ASN A 98 4.99 -1.83 -13.60
C ASN A 98 5.00 -2.72 -14.86
N GLU A 99 6.16 -3.27 -15.24
CA GLU A 99 6.27 -4.20 -16.38
C GLU A 99 5.57 -5.54 -16.12
N LEU A 100 5.61 -6.06 -14.89
CA LEU A 100 4.83 -7.25 -14.51
C LEU A 100 3.33 -7.00 -14.65
N LEU A 101 2.84 -5.88 -14.11
CA LEU A 101 1.41 -5.54 -14.13
C LEU A 101 0.91 -5.13 -15.52
N LYS A 102 1.78 -4.66 -16.41
CA LYS A 102 1.45 -4.28 -17.80
C LYS A 102 0.83 -5.41 -18.59
N ARG A 103 1.29 -6.65 -18.37
CA ARG A 103 0.79 -7.88 -19.02
C ARG A 103 -0.72 -8.05 -18.85
N ASN A 104 -1.24 -7.63 -17.70
CA ASN A 104 -2.65 -7.72 -17.33
C ASN A 104 -3.39 -6.37 -17.39
N ARG A 105 -2.75 -5.33 -17.97
CA ARG A 105 -3.27 -3.94 -18.01
C ARG A 105 -3.49 -3.31 -16.62
N PHE A 106 -2.71 -3.72 -15.62
CA PHE A 106 -2.68 -3.14 -14.26
C PHE A 106 -1.51 -2.16 -14.02
N HIS A 107 -0.73 -1.86 -15.07
CA HIS A 107 0.33 -0.85 -15.01
C HIS A 107 -0.23 0.54 -14.65
N PHE A 108 0.63 1.37 -14.07
CA PHE A 108 0.30 2.73 -13.65
C PHE A 108 1.22 3.76 -14.32
N GLY A 109 0.72 4.99 -14.40
CA GLY A 109 1.46 6.12 -14.96
C GLY A 109 2.35 6.82 -13.93
N TYR A 110 3.10 7.82 -14.40
CA TYR A 110 4.06 8.61 -13.60
C TYR A 110 3.47 9.29 -12.36
N ARG A 111 2.15 9.49 -12.30
CA ARG A 111 1.49 10.05 -11.11
C ARG A 111 1.72 9.18 -9.87
N ILE A 112 1.58 7.86 -10.00
CA ILE A 112 1.78 6.95 -8.87
C ILE A 112 3.24 6.96 -8.43
N PHE A 113 4.15 7.01 -9.41
CA PHE A 113 5.59 7.17 -9.14
C PHE A 113 5.87 8.45 -8.34
N ASP A 114 5.36 9.59 -8.80
CA ASP A 114 5.54 10.88 -8.15
C ASP A 114 4.95 10.91 -6.72
N GLU A 115 3.77 10.32 -6.54
CA GLU A 115 3.09 10.26 -5.23
C GLU A 115 3.83 9.35 -4.23
N ILE A 116 4.34 8.21 -4.67
CA ILE A 116 5.17 7.32 -3.83
C ILE A 116 6.51 7.98 -3.49
N ALA A 117 7.19 8.59 -4.46
CA ALA A 117 8.45 9.29 -4.21
C ALA A 117 8.27 10.48 -3.25
N GLN A 118 7.19 11.25 -3.42
CA GLN A 118 6.86 12.33 -2.49
C GLN A 118 6.55 11.82 -1.07
N TYR A 119 5.87 10.67 -0.95
CA TYR A 119 5.61 10.02 0.32
C TYR A 119 6.93 9.63 1.01
N LEU A 120 7.85 9.00 0.28
CA LEU A 120 9.16 8.62 0.82
C LEU A 120 10.02 9.81 1.21
N HIS A 121 10.03 10.87 0.40
CA HIS A 121 10.69 12.12 0.80
C HIS A 121 10.14 12.63 2.14
N ASN A 122 8.82 12.66 2.30
CA ASN A 122 8.20 13.11 3.55
C ASN A 122 8.50 12.15 4.71
N ASN A 123 8.60 10.84 4.46
CA ASN A 123 9.06 9.87 5.46
C ASN A 123 10.46 10.21 5.97
N ASP A 124 11.40 10.46 5.05
CA ASP A 124 12.79 10.74 5.38
C ASP A 124 12.95 12.06 6.14
N GLN A 125 12.22 13.10 5.73
CA GLN A 125 12.22 14.39 6.43
C GLN A 125 11.69 14.29 7.86
N ASN A 126 10.78 13.34 8.13
CA ASN A 126 10.19 13.13 9.44
C ASN A 126 10.86 11.99 10.24
N GLY A 127 11.77 11.22 9.64
CA GLY A 127 12.48 10.11 10.30
C GLY A 127 11.56 9.01 10.80
N MET A 128 10.48 8.69 10.08
CA MET A 128 9.39 7.83 10.58
C MET A 128 9.70 6.33 10.46
N MET A 129 10.08 5.88 9.27
CA MET A 129 10.34 4.47 8.96
C MET A 129 11.60 4.32 8.12
N THR A 130 12.16 3.11 8.08
CA THR A 130 13.23 2.80 7.12
C THR A 130 12.69 2.80 5.69
N PHE A 131 13.57 2.93 4.69
CA PHE A 131 13.15 2.93 3.30
C PHE A 131 12.30 1.70 2.90
N PRO A 132 12.69 0.44 3.19
CA PRO A 132 11.90 -0.72 2.81
C PRO A 132 10.50 -0.73 3.43
N GLU A 133 10.37 -0.34 4.71
CA GLU A 133 9.09 -0.26 5.42
C GLU A 133 8.19 0.84 4.82
N ALA A 134 8.75 2.03 4.59
CA ALA A 134 8.01 3.14 4.01
C ALA A 134 7.56 2.85 2.58
N PHE A 135 8.42 2.20 1.78
CA PHE A 135 8.08 1.87 0.40
C PHE A 135 7.03 0.75 0.33
N ASP A 136 7.14 -0.28 1.16
CA ASP A 136 6.11 -1.32 1.32
C ASP A 136 4.75 -0.70 1.69
N ALA A 137 4.72 0.20 2.69
CA ALA A 137 3.51 0.92 3.09
C ALA A 137 2.97 1.81 1.97
N ALA A 138 3.83 2.53 1.24
CA ALA A 138 3.42 3.39 0.14
C ALA A 138 2.77 2.59 -1.00
N VAL A 139 3.38 1.47 -1.39
CA VAL A 139 2.84 0.58 -2.42
C VAL A 139 1.54 -0.06 -1.94
N PHE A 140 1.48 -0.52 -0.69
CA PHE A 140 0.26 -1.03 -0.07
C PHE A 140 -0.88 -0.01 -0.15
N MET A 141 -0.66 1.22 0.32
CA MET A 141 -1.71 2.24 0.37
C MET A 141 -2.08 2.84 -0.99
N LYS A 142 -1.21 2.74 -2.00
CA LYS A 142 -1.35 3.46 -3.28
C LYS A 142 -1.62 2.58 -4.48
N VAL A 143 -1.08 1.37 -4.50
CA VAL A 143 -1.17 0.44 -5.63
C VAL A 143 -2.25 -0.61 -5.40
N LEU A 144 -2.29 -1.24 -4.22
CA LEU A 144 -3.22 -2.32 -3.95
C LEU A 144 -4.71 -1.92 -3.98
N PRO A 145 -5.14 -0.68 -3.64
CA PRO A 145 -6.53 -0.26 -3.83
C PRO A 145 -7.09 -0.43 -5.25
N LYS A 146 -6.21 -0.58 -6.25
CA LYS A 146 -6.60 -0.79 -7.64
C LYS A 146 -7.03 -2.24 -7.93
N PHE A 147 -6.75 -3.18 -7.03
CA PHE A 147 -7.01 -4.61 -7.19
C PHE A 147 -8.40 -4.98 -6.67
N THR A 148 -9.44 -4.52 -7.37
CA THR A 148 -10.83 -4.93 -7.12
C THR A 148 -11.43 -5.58 -8.36
N GLY A 149 -12.00 -6.77 -8.22
CA GLY A 149 -12.56 -7.51 -9.35
C GLY A 149 -12.68 -9.02 -9.16
N SER A 150 -13.09 -9.68 -10.25
CA SER A 150 -13.28 -11.13 -10.32
C SER A 150 -11.95 -11.90 -10.39
N ARG A 151 -12.03 -13.21 -10.11
CA ARG A 151 -10.89 -14.13 -10.22
C ARG A 151 -10.19 -14.09 -11.57
N SER A 152 -10.97 -14.12 -12.64
CA SER A 152 -10.45 -14.08 -14.03
C SER A 152 -9.62 -12.83 -14.32
N ARG A 153 -9.87 -11.73 -13.60
CA ARG A 153 -9.16 -10.46 -13.79
C ARG A 153 -7.97 -10.31 -12.84
N LEU A 154 -8.10 -10.76 -11.59
CA LEU A 154 -7.15 -10.45 -10.53
C LEU A 154 -6.12 -11.54 -10.23
N ARG A 155 -6.38 -12.80 -10.57
CA ARG A 155 -5.50 -13.91 -10.19
C ARG A 155 -4.07 -13.71 -10.69
N ALA A 156 -3.90 -13.51 -12.00
CA ALA A 156 -2.59 -13.31 -12.62
C ALA A 156 -1.84 -12.06 -12.12
N PRO A 157 -2.45 -10.85 -12.05
CA PRO A 157 -1.75 -9.68 -11.54
C PRO A 157 -1.45 -9.76 -10.04
N LEU A 158 -2.28 -10.42 -9.21
CA LEU A 158 -1.97 -10.62 -7.78
C LEU A 158 -0.81 -11.60 -7.58
N LEU A 159 -0.72 -12.69 -8.37
CA LEU A 159 0.44 -13.58 -8.34
C LEU A 159 1.72 -12.85 -8.76
N SER A 160 1.62 -11.96 -9.75
CA SER A 160 2.75 -11.12 -10.17
C SER A 160 3.17 -10.12 -9.08
N LEU A 161 2.20 -9.50 -8.40
CA LEU A 161 2.44 -8.60 -7.27
C LEU A 161 3.08 -9.35 -6.09
N LEU A 162 2.60 -10.55 -5.78
CA LEU A 162 3.17 -11.39 -4.73
C LEU A 162 4.62 -11.77 -5.03
N ALA A 163 4.91 -12.21 -6.26
CA ALA A 163 6.28 -12.50 -6.68
C ALA A 163 7.21 -11.29 -6.56
N TRP A 164 6.75 -10.12 -6.99
CA TRP A 164 7.48 -8.87 -6.84
C TRP A 164 7.69 -8.45 -5.38
N ALA A 165 6.70 -8.67 -4.52
CA ALA A 165 6.81 -8.34 -3.10
C ALA A 165 7.80 -9.24 -2.36
N ILE A 166 8.00 -10.47 -2.83
CA ILE A 166 9.02 -11.39 -2.33
C ILE A 166 10.41 -10.93 -2.79
N ASP A 167 10.60 -10.77 -4.10
CA ASP A 167 11.86 -10.34 -4.71
C ASP A 167 11.59 -9.37 -5.88
N PRO A 168 11.76 -8.05 -5.68
CA PRO A 168 11.50 -7.06 -6.73
C PRO A 168 12.61 -7.03 -7.80
N ILE A 169 13.81 -7.55 -7.49
CA ILE A 169 14.97 -7.57 -8.39
C ILE A 169 14.83 -8.70 -9.40
N ALA A 170 14.45 -9.89 -8.92
CA ALA A 170 14.28 -11.09 -9.75
C ALA A 170 12.93 -11.77 -9.47
N PRO A 171 11.80 -11.12 -9.77
CA PRO A 171 10.48 -11.68 -9.50
C PRO A 171 10.23 -12.95 -10.32
N ASP A 172 9.73 -14.00 -9.66
CA ASP A 172 9.36 -15.29 -10.26
C ASP A 172 7.84 -15.56 -10.14
N PRO A 173 7.00 -14.96 -11.02
CA PRO A 173 5.56 -15.23 -11.02
C PRO A 173 5.20 -16.69 -11.29
N GLU A 174 5.98 -17.41 -12.09
CA GLU A 174 5.69 -18.80 -12.45
C GLU A 174 5.90 -19.72 -11.25
N GLY A 175 7.05 -19.61 -10.58
CA GLY A 175 7.32 -20.38 -9.36
C GLY A 175 6.41 -20.02 -8.19
N VAL A 176 6.00 -18.76 -8.05
CA VAL A 176 4.94 -18.37 -7.09
C VAL A 176 3.61 -19.02 -7.46
N THR A 177 3.23 -19.04 -8.73
CA THR A 177 2.00 -19.68 -9.21
C THR A 177 1.99 -21.17 -8.88
N THR A 178 3.06 -21.89 -9.21
CA THR A 178 3.18 -23.33 -8.92
C THR A 178 3.08 -23.62 -7.42
N ARG A 179 3.77 -22.84 -6.58
CA ARG A 179 3.73 -23.02 -5.12
C ARG A 179 2.34 -22.69 -4.55
N PHE A 180 1.69 -21.64 -5.06
CA PHE A 180 0.32 -21.30 -4.65
C PHE A 180 -0.67 -22.40 -5.03
N GLU A 181 -0.64 -22.92 -6.26
CA GLU A 181 -1.49 -24.04 -6.70
C GLU A 181 -1.24 -25.32 -5.90
N ALA A 182 0.02 -25.60 -5.54
CA ALA A 182 0.36 -26.69 -4.65
C ALA A 182 -0.24 -26.51 -3.26
N SER A 183 -0.24 -25.29 -2.70
CA SER A 183 -0.85 -24.99 -1.40
C SER A 183 -2.36 -25.18 -1.38
N LEU A 184 -3.05 -24.95 -2.51
CA LEU A 184 -4.48 -25.22 -2.64
C LEU A 184 -4.81 -26.72 -2.69
N SER A 185 -3.89 -27.52 -3.25
CA SER A 185 -4.09 -28.96 -3.48
C SER A 185 -3.60 -29.83 -2.33
N ALA A 186 -2.54 -29.40 -1.64
CA ALA A 186 -1.90 -30.15 -0.56
C ALA A 186 -2.53 -29.81 0.79
N ALA A 187 -3.21 -30.79 1.39
CA ALA A 187 -3.65 -30.69 2.78
C ALA A 187 -2.42 -30.56 3.71
N GLY A 188 -2.10 -29.33 4.13
CA GLY A 188 -1.11 -29.06 5.17
C GLY A 188 0.03 -28.09 4.82
N ILE A 189 0.13 -27.59 3.58
CA ILE A 189 1.03 -26.45 3.31
C ILE A 189 0.23 -25.17 3.52
N ALA A 190 0.49 -24.48 4.63
CA ALA A 190 -0.11 -23.18 4.87
C ALA A 190 0.37 -22.20 3.77
N PRO A 191 -0.54 -21.47 3.10
CA PRO A 191 -0.16 -20.49 2.08
C PRO A 191 0.80 -19.41 2.60
N THR A 192 0.84 -19.19 3.92
CA THR A 192 1.78 -18.30 4.60
C THR A 192 3.26 -18.63 4.35
N VAL A 193 3.59 -19.87 3.97
CA VAL A 193 4.97 -20.26 3.58
C VAL A 193 5.45 -19.50 2.33
N LEU A 194 4.53 -18.98 1.51
CA LEU A 194 4.87 -18.16 0.34
C LEU A 194 5.42 -16.78 0.70
N VAL A 195 5.23 -16.33 1.94
CA VAL A 195 5.60 -15.01 2.43
C VAL A 195 6.62 -15.08 3.57
N ASP A 196 7.48 -16.10 3.56
CA ASP A 196 8.64 -16.16 4.48
C ASP A 196 9.81 -15.33 3.93
N GLY A 197 10.25 -14.34 4.71
CA GLY A 197 11.31 -13.40 4.34
C GLY A 197 11.09 -12.49 3.11
N PRO A 198 9.88 -12.03 2.75
CA PRO A 198 9.67 -11.16 1.59
C PRO A 198 10.31 -9.79 1.79
N ARG A 199 10.80 -9.19 0.70
CA ARG A 199 11.31 -7.81 0.71
C ARG A 199 10.25 -6.80 1.17
N TYR A 200 8.99 -7.01 0.77
CA TYR A 200 7.84 -6.15 1.09
C TYR A 200 6.71 -6.96 1.75
N PRO A 201 6.81 -7.22 3.08
CA PRO A 201 5.94 -8.15 3.80
C PRO A 201 4.48 -7.73 3.89
N THR A 202 4.17 -6.43 3.89
CA THR A 202 2.80 -5.93 4.00
C THR A 202 2.06 -6.15 2.68
N VAL A 203 2.68 -5.76 1.56
CA VAL A 203 2.15 -6.04 0.23
C VAL A 203 2.03 -7.55 -0.02
N ALA A 204 3.06 -8.33 0.32
CA ALA A 204 3.07 -9.78 0.09
C ALA A 204 1.93 -10.48 0.85
N ARG A 205 1.78 -10.21 2.15
CA ARG A 205 0.70 -10.78 2.96
C ARG A 205 -0.68 -10.40 2.44
N ARG A 206 -0.88 -9.14 2.06
CA ARG A 206 -2.17 -8.69 1.52
C ARG A 206 -2.48 -9.31 0.17
N ALA A 207 -1.51 -9.39 -0.74
CA ALA A 207 -1.69 -10.04 -2.03
C ALA A 207 -2.07 -11.52 -1.87
N LEU A 208 -1.44 -12.23 -0.92
CA LEU A 208 -1.77 -13.61 -0.58
C LEU A 208 -3.20 -13.74 -0.03
N GLN A 209 -3.58 -12.94 0.96
CA GLN A 209 -4.94 -12.93 1.49
C GLN A 209 -5.97 -12.69 0.39
N MET A 210 -5.71 -11.72 -0.49
CA MET A 210 -6.60 -11.42 -1.61
C MET A 210 -6.71 -12.58 -2.59
N LEU A 211 -5.63 -13.33 -2.82
CA LEU A 211 -5.65 -14.55 -3.64
C LEU A 211 -6.47 -15.67 -2.99
N GLU A 212 -6.34 -15.88 -1.68
CA GLU A 212 -7.13 -16.88 -0.94
C GLU A 212 -8.63 -16.57 -1.01
N THR A 213 -9.01 -15.31 -0.76
CA THR A 213 -10.39 -14.84 -0.92
C THR A 213 -10.87 -15.02 -2.37
N LEU A 214 -10.02 -14.74 -3.35
CA LEU A 214 -10.37 -14.87 -4.75
C LEU A 214 -10.65 -16.31 -5.19
N GLU A 215 -9.94 -17.29 -4.61
CA GLU A 215 -10.21 -18.71 -4.88
C GLU A 215 -11.45 -19.22 -4.16
N THR A 216 -11.76 -18.68 -2.98
CA THR A 216 -12.94 -19.07 -2.18
C THR A 216 -14.22 -18.43 -2.72
N ASP A 217 -14.20 -17.12 -2.94
CA ASP A 217 -15.39 -16.30 -3.20
C ASP A 217 -15.51 -15.86 -4.67
N GLY A 218 -14.46 -16.05 -5.47
CA GLY A 218 -14.44 -15.68 -6.89
C GLY A 218 -14.34 -14.18 -7.19
N PHE A 219 -14.35 -13.34 -6.15
CA PHE A 219 -14.23 -11.89 -6.21
C PHE A 219 -13.49 -11.38 -4.97
N VAL A 220 -12.70 -10.32 -5.13
CA VAL A 220 -12.06 -9.64 -3.99
C VAL A 220 -12.00 -8.13 -4.22
N SER A 221 -12.01 -7.39 -3.13
CA SER A 221 -11.76 -5.95 -3.08
C SER A 221 -10.63 -5.67 -2.09
N PHE A 222 -9.94 -4.55 -2.25
CA PHE A 222 -8.86 -4.15 -1.35
C PHE A 222 -9.35 -3.72 0.06
N GLY A 223 -10.64 -3.57 0.29
CA GLY A 223 -11.22 -3.25 1.60
C GLY A 223 -12.30 -4.24 1.97
#